data_AF-A0A957Q2V6-F1
#
_entry.id   AF-A0A957Q2V6-F1
#
_cell.length_a   1.000
_cell.length_b   1.000
_cell.length_c   1.000
_cell.angle_alpha   90.00
_cell.angle_beta   90.00
_cell.angle_gamma   90.00
#
_symmetry.space_group_name_H-M   'P 1'
#
loop_
_entity.id
_entity.type
_entity.pdbx_description
1 polymer ?
#
loop_
_entity_poly.entity_id
_entity_poly.type
_entity_poly.pdbx_seq_one_letter_code
_entity_poly.pdbx_strand_id
1 'polypeptide(L)'
;MTPQGGALFSRFAKVTITGGTLADNRAHRTIAAIGQGGAIRVNGAPLVADKVHFYGNTAQQGGALYMRNDDSNRPGYLRLTNSILADSLATQGAQIYYANANTVEDTHLYHVTLANNGVNSSQALYVDQGPLTLINNILSYHTVGIANAGSSVVTENNNLFFGNGTDFTGTVGGNINSQTADPKFVNAPARNYHIAGDSGARDQGVNNLGIGDDIDHDVRDATPDLGADEYVSTPPTATPTATGTPTLSPTPTTETITTETATATATATHTPTPTATNSPTATPTKTPIVIEVRNNFFSPASVTINVGDTVIWRRIEGFHNVRADDDSFRLGEPDGSPGSSWTEVSHTFTTEGTVPYYCEVHGAPGGINMAGEVIVQAAPPTATPTATGTATATSTATTTSETPTPTTTTTPSTTPTPTATRTPIVVEVRNNVFSPASVTVEVGDTVLFRRIEGFHNVRADDGLFRLGDENGDVSNTWSEVSYTFLEVGTVGYYCEAHGGPGGVGMAGEVIVQAAPTATPTGTATATTTGTPPGSTTGTPTATPTVTPTTTGTPPSSAANKLYLPYIQQGNQVTALRVTITDIGIAGENYAIAFQ
;
A
#
# COMPACT_ATOMS: atom_id res chain seq x y z
N MET A 1 -6.18 2.02 -32.70
CA MET A 1 -5.10 2.97 -32.34
C MET A 1 -3.91 2.15 -31.88
N THR A 2 -2.67 2.56 -32.15
CA THR A 2 -1.48 1.92 -31.56
C THR A 2 -1.46 2.11 -30.03
N PRO A 3 -0.87 1.19 -29.26
CA PRO A 3 -0.56 1.43 -27.85
C PRO A 3 0.32 2.67 -27.68
N GLN A 4 -0.02 3.51 -26.69
CA GLN A 4 0.76 4.65 -26.21
C GLN A 4 0.45 4.74 -24.70
N GLY A 5 1.43 5.09 -23.85
CA GLY A 5 1.43 4.65 -22.44
C GLY A 5 1.94 3.20 -22.34
N GLY A 6 3.01 2.97 -21.56
CA GLY A 6 3.56 1.62 -21.36
C GLY A 6 2.89 0.84 -20.22
N ALA A 7 2.59 1.51 -19.10
CA ALA A 7 1.85 0.96 -17.96
C ALA A 7 0.42 1.50 -17.86
N LEU A 8 0.24 2.82 -18.02
CA LEU A 8 -1.05 3.49 -17.89
C LEU A 8 -1.28 4.48 -19.02
N PHE A 9 -2.49 4.42 -19.59
CA PHE A 9 -2.99 5.42 -20.52
C PHE A 9 -4.34 5.96 -20.04
N SER A 10 -4.44 7.28 -19.85
CA SER A 10 -5.72 7.97 -19.75
C SER A 10 -5.93 8.91 -20.92
N ARG A 11 -7.13 8.85 -21.49
CA ARG A 11 -7.75 9.96 -22.19
C ARG A 11 -8.96 10.42 -21.39
N PHE A 12 -9.09 11.72 -21.18
CA PHE A 12 -10.27 12.39 -20.59
C PHE A 12 -10.68 12.02 -19.14
N ALA A 13 -10.22 10.90 -18.57
CA ALA A 13 -10.48 10.50 -17.19
C ALA A 13 -9.43 11.09 -16.24
N LYS A 14 -9.86 11.71 -15.12
CA LYS A 14 -8.91 12.16 -14.08
C LYS A 14 -8.26 10.93 -13.45
N VAL A 15 -6.93 10.94 -13.40
CA VAL A 15 -6.14 9.91 -12.73
C VAL A 15 -5.56 10.50 -11.45
N THR A 16 -5.81 9.84 -10.32
CA THR A 16 -5.13 10.06 -9.05
C THR A 16 -4.35 8.79 -8.73
N ILE A 17 -3.07 8.92 -8.40
CA ILE A 17 -2.24 7.82 -7.90
C ILE A 17 -1.65 8.23 -6.56
N THR A 18 -1.66 7.33 -5.59
CA THR A 18 -0.98 7.50 -4.30
C THR A 18 -0.17 6.24 -4.01
N GLY A 19 1.12 6.39 -3.70
CA GLY A 19 2.01 5.26 -3.43
C GLY A 19 2.38 4.42 -4.66
N GLY A 20 3.11 3.32 -4.42
CA GLY A 20 3.44 2.30 -5.42
C GLY A 20 4.64 2.58 -6.32
N THR A 21 4.84 1.69 -7.30
CA THR A 21 5.97 1.65 -8.24
C THR A 21 5.57 1.30 -9.67
N LEU A 22 5.92 2.20 -10.59
CA LEU A 22 5.87 2.01 -12.05
C LEU A 22 7.30 1.86 -12.58
N ALA A 23 7.79 0.62 -12.72
CA ALA A 23 9.18 0.33 -13.05
C ALA A 23 9.38 -0.37 -14.41
N ASP A 24 10.41 0.01 -15.16
CA ASP A 24 10.91 -0.71 -16.35
C ASP A 24 9.85 -0.91 -17.46
N ASN A 25 8.85 -0.02 -17.50
CA ASN A 25 7.76 -0.06 -18.47
C ASN A 25 8.15 0.61 -19.78
N ARG A 26 7.47 0.24 -20.88
CA ARG A 26 7.86 0.68 -22.22
C ARG A 26 6.68 1.04 -23.13
N ALA A 27 6.68 2.27 -23.63
CA ALA A 27 5.60 2.78 -24.49
C ALA A 27 5.55 2.12 -25.88
N HIS A 28 6.64 1.50 -26.35
CA HIS A 28 6.67 0.77 -27.64
C HIS A 28 7.81 -0.27 -27.69
N ARG A 29 7.58 -1.40 -28.39
CA ARG A 29 8.55 -2.52 -28.50
C ARG A 29 9.84 -2.18 -29.27
N THR A 30 9.85 -1.10 -30.03
CA THR A 30 11.04 -0.60 -30.75
C THR A 30 11.20 0.91 -30.56
N ILE A 31 12.44 1.37 -30.39
CA ILE A 31 12.82 2.77 -30.13
C ILE A 31 12.44 3.71 -31.31
N ALA A 32 12.28 3.16 -32.52
CA ALA A 32 12.07 3.91 -33.76
C ALA A 32 10.61 4.30 -34.07
N ALA A 33 9.69 4.21 -33.10
CA ALA A 33 8.32 4.71 -33.25
C ALA A 33 7.91 5.51 -32.02
N ILE A 34 6.98 6.46 -32.21
CA ILE A 34 6.52 7.47 -31.25
C ILE A 34 5.75 6.90 -30.04
N GLY A 35 6.46 6.14 -29.22
CA GLY A 35 6.08 5.80 -27.86
C GLY A 35 6.12 7.05 -26.98
N GLN A 36 5.02 7.32 -26.30
CA GLN A 36 4.83 8.46 -25.41
C GLN A 36 4.42 7.93 -24.04
N GLY A 37 5.11 8.36 -22.98
CA GLY A 37 4.83 7.95 -21.60
C GLY A 37 5.23 6.50 -21.33
N GLY A 38 6.49 6.26 -20.95
CA GLY A 38 7.00 4.89 -20.74
C GLY A 38 6.29 4.20 -19.57
N ALA A 39 6.02 4.91 -18.48
CA ALA A 39 5.03 4.50 -17.49
C ALA A 39 3.65 5.07 -17.83
N ILE A 40 3.45 6.37 -17.64
CA ILE A 40 2.15 7.04 -17.74
C ILE A 40 2.07 7.92 -18.99
N ARG A 41 0.95 7.79 -19.72
CA ARG A 41 0.51 8.77 -20.71
C ARG A 41 -0.87 9.32 -20.38
N VAL A 42 -1.02 10.64 -20.31
CA VAL A 42 -2.31 11.33 -20.16
C VAL A 42 -2.54 12.28 -21.33
N ASN A 43 -3.76 12.31 -21.86
CA ASN A 43 -4.19 13.29 -22.86
C ASN A 43 -5.57 13.89 -22.53
N GLY A 44 -5.60 15.21 -22.29
CA GLY A 44 -6.84 15.97 -22.06
C GLY A 44 -7.57 15.62 -20.77
N ALA A 45 -6.82 15.39 -19.68
CA ALA A 45 -7.33 15.12 -18.34
C ALA A 45 -6.34 15.55 -17.26
N PRO A 46 -6.78 15.73 -15.99
CA PRO A 46 -5.88 15.91 -14.86
C PRO A 46 -5.15 14.61 -14.47
N LEU A 47 -3.90 14.76 -14.04
CA LEU A 47 -3.08 13.75 -13.38
C LEU A 47 -2.63 14.27 -12.01
N VAL A 48 -2.93 13.53 -10.95
CA VAL A 48 -2.39 13.71 -9.60
C VAL A 48 -1.59 12.46 -9.26
N ALA A 49 -0.36 12.63 -8.76
CA ALA A 49 0.48 11.53 -8.28
C ALA A 49 1.21 11.98 -7.01
N ASP A 50 0.99 11.25 -5.91
CA ASP A 50 1.64 11.44 -4.61
C ASP A 50 2.39 10.17 -4.20
N LYS A 51 3.61 10.29 -3.66
CA LYS A 51 4.41 9.14 -3.17
C LYS A 51 4.69 8.04 -4.22
N VAL A 52 4.70 8.39 -5.50
CA VAL A 52 4.82 7.41 -6.60
C VAL A 52 6.25 7.28 -7.08
N HIS A 53 6.72 6.04 -7.15
CA HIS A 53 8.03 5.69 -7.69
C HIS A 53 7.95 5.37 -9.20
N PHE A 54 8.78 6.00 -10.00
CA PHE A 54 8.89 5.77 -11.45
C PHE A 54 10.34 5.45 -11.82
N TYR A 55 10.66 4.19 -12.12
CA TYR A 55 12.04 3.75 -12.37
C TYR A 55 12.25 3.19 -13.78
N GLY A 56 13.34 3.54 -14.46
CA GLY A 56 13.80 2.82 -15.66
C GLY A 56 12.87 2.85 -16.90
N ASN A 57 11.82 3.67 -16.88
CA ASN A 57 10.76 3.62 -17.88
C ASN A 57 11.21 4.20 -19.22
N THR A 58 10.83 3.60 -20.35
CA THR A 58 11.39 3.94 -21.67
C THR A 58 10.33 4.36 -22.70
N ALA A 59 10.55 5.52 -23.33
CA ALA A 59 9.71 6.09 -24.39
C ALA A 59 10.55 6.85 -25.43
N GLN A 60 9.91 7.44 -26.45
CA GLN A 60 10.54 8.47 -27.28
C GLN A 60 10.37 9.86 -26.64
N GLN A 61 9.20 10.13 -26.06
CA GLN A 61 8.88 11.36 -25.33
C GLN A 61 8.29 11.02 -23.95
N GLY A 62 8.80 11.59 -22.87
CA GLY A 62 8.34 11.32 -21.50
C GLY A 62 8.66 9.91 -21.06
N GLY A 63 9.89 9.66 -20.60
CA GLY A 63 10.35 8.31 -20.23
C GLY A 63 9.51 7.72 -19.10
N ALA A 64 9.33 8.45 -18.00
CA ALA A 64 8.31 8.11 -17.01
C ALA A 64 6.93 8.62 -17.45
N LEU A 65 6.79 9.93 -17.61
CA LEU A 65 5.50 10.63 -17.70
C LEU A 65 5.41 11.47 -18.99
N TYR A 66 4.35 11.25 -19.76
CA TYR A 66 3.94 12.11 -20.87
C TYR A 66 2.55 12.68 -20.61
N MET A 67 2.43 13.99 -20.48
CA MET A 67 1.12 14.66 -20.47
C MET A 67 1.00 15.64 -21.63
N ARG A 68 -0.11 15.55 -22.35
CA ARG A 68 -0.50 16.50 -23.39
C ARG A 68 -1.96 16.93 -23.22
N ASN A 69 -2.34 18.04 -23.83
CA ASN A 69 -3.75 18.36 -24.02
C ASN A 69 -4.02 18.77 -25.48
N ASP A 70 -4.75 17.91 -26.20
CA ASP A 70 -5.19 18.16 -27.57
C ASP A 70 -6.68 18.61 -27.65
N ASP A 71 -7.35 18.86 -26.52
CA ASP A 71 -8.76 19.29 -26.45
C ASP A 71 -8.95 20.58 -25.63
N SER A 72 -9.24 21.68 -26.32
CA SER A 72 -9.49 22.99 -25.69
C SER A 72 -10.71 23.01 -24.76
N ASN A 73 -11.60 22.03 -24.86
CA ASN A 73 -12.83 21.93 -24.07
C ASN A 73 -12.65 21.06 -22.81
N ARG A 74 -11.51 20.38 -22.68
CA ARG A 74 -11.19 19.46 -21.56
C ARG A 74 -9.86 19.87 -20.91
N PRO A 75 -9.87 20.92 -20.08
CA PRO A 75 -8.66 21.37 -19.40
C PRO A 75 -8.17 20.30 -18.41
N GLY A 76 -6.85 20.26 -18.21
CA GLY A 76 -6.18 19.30 -17.33
C GLY A 76 -5.05 19.98 -16.56
N TYR A 77 -4.41 19.25 -15.66
CA TYR A 77 -3.24 19.71 -14.90
C TYR A 77 -2.39 18.52 -14.48
N LEU A 78 -1.14 18.78 -14.11
CA LEU A 78 -0.27 17.84 -13.41
C LEU A 78 -0.07 18.35 -11.99
N ARG A 79 -0.33 17.49 -11.01
CA ARG A 79 0.21 17.62 -9.65
C ARG A 79 1.07 16.41 -9.37
N LEU A 80 2.32 16.64 -9.01
CA LEU A 80 3.27 15.61 -8.66
C LEU A 80 3.89 16.00 -7.31
N THR A 81 3.65 15.20 -6.29
CA THR A 81 4.07 15.44 -4.91
C THR A 81 4.84 14.25 -4.35
N ASN A 82 5.84 14.49 -3.50
CA ASN A 82 6.62 13.45 -2.80
C ASN A 82 7.04 12.27 -3.69
N SER A 83 7.43 12.50 -4.95
CA SER A 83 7.55 11.41 -5.96
C SER A 83 8.94 11.31 -6.57
N ILE A 84 9.40 10.10 -6.88
CA ILE A 84 10.74 9.83 -7.41
C ILE A 84 10.62 9.36 -8.86
N LEU A 85 11.18 10.13 -9.81
CA LEU A 85 11.27 9.74 -11.21
C LEU A 85 12.75 9.62 -11.58
N ALA A 86 13.21 8.38 -11.77
CA ALA A 86 14.63 8.07 -11.94
C ALA A 86 14.88 7.03 -13.05
N ASP A 87 16.08 7.08 -13.64
CA ASP A 87 16.59 6.15 -14.66
C ASP A 87 15.75 5.99 -15.95
N SER A 88 14.67 6.78 -16.10
CA SER A 88 13.80 6.72 -17.27
C SER A 88 14.45 7.35 -18.51
N LEU A 89 14.27 6.70 -19.66
CA LEU A 89 14.93 7.01 -20.93
C LEU A 89 13.93 7.53 -21.97
N ALA A 90 14.18 8.74 -22.47
CA ALA A 90 13.49 9.29 -23.63
C ALA A 90 14.38 10.28 -24.39
N THR A 91 14.02 10.56 -25.65
CA THR A 91 14.73 11.55 -26.50
C THR A 91 14.34 12.99 -26.16
N GLN A 92 13.17 13.20 -25.57
CA GLN A 92 12.65 14.48 -25.08
C GLN A 92 11.95 14.22 -23.75
N GLY A 93 12.41 14.86 -22.67
CA GLY A 93 11.84 14.63 -21.33
C GLY A 93 12.13 13.22 -20.81
N ALA A 94 13.36 12.98 -20.35
CA ALA A 94 13.82 11.72 -19.79
C ALA A 94 12.90 11.22 -18.67
N GLN A 95 12.58 12.09 -17.70
CA GLN A 95 11.52 11.81 -16.72
C GLN A 95 10.16 12.29 -17.25
N ILE A 96 10.03 13.59 -17.55
CA ILE A 96 8.73 14.22 -17.87
C ILE A 96 8.76 14.94 -19.23
N TYR A 97 7.74 14.68 -20.06
CA TYR A 97 7.36 15.53 -21.19
C TYR A 97 6.00 16.19 -20.93
N TYR A 98 5.95 17.51 -21.00
CA TYR A 98 4.79 18.34 -20.65
C TYR A 98 4.33 19.22 -21.81
N ALA A 99 3.08 19.07 -22.23
CA ALA A 99 2.47 19.80 -23.36
C ALA A 99 0.98 20.12 -23.11
N ASN A 100 0.67 20.86 -22.04
CA ASN A 100 -0.70 21.21 -21.66
C ASN A 100 -0.84 22.72 -21.45
N ALA A 101 -1.21 23.43 -22.53
CA ALA A 101 -1.53 24.87 -22.47
C ALA A 101 -2.93 25.18 -21.90
N ASN A 102 -3.75 24.16 -21.58
CA ASN A 102 -5.15 24.31 -21.20
C ASN A 102 -5.37 23.83 -19.75
N THR A 103 -5.03 24.68 -18.79
CA THR A 103 -5.04 24.40 -17.35
C THR A 103 -6.19 25.11 -16.63
N VAL A 104 -6.94 24.38 -15.80
CA VAL A 104 -7.94 24.96 -14.86
C VAL A 104 -7.42 25.18 -13.45
N GLU A 105 -6.31 24.52 -13.08
CA GLU A 105 -5.68 24.63 -11.78
C GLU A 105 -4.16 24.77 -11.96
N ASP A 106 -3.49 25.37 -10.98
CA ASP A 106 -2.03 25.48 -10.98
C ASP A 106 -1.37 24.10 -11.06
N THR A 107 -0.54 23.94 -12.07
CA THR A 107 0.17 22.71 -12.41
C THR A 107 1.56 22.76 -11.80
N HIS A 108 1.87 21.79 -10.93
CA HIS A 108 3.05 21.86 -10.06
C HIS A 108 3.75 20.53 -9.80
N LEU A 109 5.06 20.65 -9.58
CA LEU A 109 5.93 19.64 -8.97
C LEU A 109 6.39 20.18 -7.62
N TYR A 110 6.04 19.50 -6.54
CA TYR A 110 6.50 19.82 -5.19
C TYR A 110 7.16 18.60 -4.56
N HIS A 111 8.34 18.74 -3.96
CA HIS A 111 9.03 17.60 -3.34
C HIS A 111 9.19 16.40 -4.29
N VAL A 112 9.65 16.65 -5.53
CA VAL A 112 9.89 15.61 -6.55
C VAL A 112 11.39 15.42 -6.75
N THR A 113 11.84 14.17 -6.77
CA THR A 113 13.21 13.80 -7.11
C THR A 113 13.26 13.33 -8.57
N LEU A 114 13.73 14.19 -9.47
CA LEU A 114 14.01 13.87 -10.88
C LEU A 114 15.50 13.53 -11.02
N ALA A 115 15.86 12.25 -10.94
CA ALA A 115 17.27 11.81 -10.92
C ALA A 115 17.65 10.93 -12.14
N ASN A 116 18.93 10.60 -12.28
CA ASN A 116 19.43 9.59 -13.21
C ASN A 116 20.80 9.06 -12.74
N ASN A 117 21.09 7.77 -12.94
CA ASN A 117 22.39 7.17 -12.59
C ASN A 117 23.49 7.45 -13.65
N GLY A 118 23.61 8.70 -14.09
CA GLY A 118 24.70 9.21 -14.94
C GLY A 118 24.73 8.72 -16.41
N VAL A 119 23.72 7.96 -16.86
CA VAL A 119 23.69 7.35 -18.20
C VAL A 119 22.79 8.11 -19.20
N ASN A 120 23.41 8.97 -20.02
CA ASN A 120 22.89 9.48 -21.31
C ASN A 120 21.39 9.85 -21.36
N SER A 121 20.89 10.51 -20.32
CA SER A 121 19.52 11.02 -20.30
C SER A 121 19.38 12.29 -21.14
N SER A 122 18.22 12.46 -21.78
CA SER A 122 17.80 13.76 -22.31
C SER A 122 17.41 14.70 -21.15
N GLN A 123 16.66 15.76 -21.41
CA GLN A 123 16.32 16.74 -20.37
C GLN A 123 15.44 16.11 -19.29
N ALA A 124 15.64 16.39 -17.99
CA ALA A 124 14.82 15.80 -16.92
C ALA A 124 13.33 16.06 -17.16
N LEU A 125 13.06 17.34 -17.42
CA LEU A 125 11.76 17.90 -17.75
C LEU A 125 11.86 18.65 -19.08
N TYR A 126 11.03 18.25 -20.06
CA TYR A 126 10.84 18.96 -21.32
C TYR A 126 9.45 19.59 -21.34
N VAL A 127 9.39 20.93 -21.38
CA VAL A 127 8.17 21.72 -21.48
C VAL A 127 8.02 22.21 -22.92
N ASP A 128 7.07 21.59 -23.64
CA ASP A 128 6.64 21.96 -24.98
C ASP A 128 5.67 23.15 -24.90
N GLN A 129 4.61 23.03 -24.08
CA GLN A 129 3.56 24.05 -23.94
C GLN A 129 2.91 24.05 -22.55
N GLY A 130 2.65 25.25 -22.03
CA GLY A 130 1.76 25.51 -20.89
C GLY A 130 2.46 25.88 -19.57
N PRO A 131 1.72 26.44 -18.60
CA PRO A 131 2.30 26.86 -17.32
C PRO A 131 2.73 25.64 -16.49
N LEU A 132 3.83 25.80 -15.76
CA LEU A 132 4.36 24.77 -14.85
C LEU A 132 5.19 25.41 -13.73
N THR A 133 4.92 25.02 -12.48
CA THR A 133 5.63 25.53 -11.29
C THR A 133 6.42 24.41 -10.60
N LEU A 134 7.66 24.68 -10.20
CA LEU A 134 8.54 23.74 -9.48
C LEU A 134 9.02 24.36 -8.16
N ILE A 135 8.70 23.74 -7.02
CA ILE A 135 9.20 24.16 -5.70
C ILE A 135 9.68 22.94 -4.90
N ASN A 136 10.78 23.07 -4.15
CA ASN A 136 11.35 22.01 -3.29
C ASN A 136 11.75 20.71 -4.03
N ASN A 137 12.14 20.75 -5.30
CA ASN A 137 12.50 19.55 -6.07
C ASN A 137 14.01 19.32 -6.14
N ILE A 138 14.45 18.07 -6.36
CA ILE A 138 15.79 17.75 -6.84
C ILE A 138 15.74 17.43 -8.35
N LEU A 139 16.60 18.05 -9.14
CA LEU A 139 16.82 17.72 -10.56
C LEU A 139 18.31 17.41 -10.79
N SER A 140 18.66 16.13 -10.93
CA SER A 140 20.07 15.69 -10.92
C SER A 140 20.48 14.71 -12.02
N TYR A 141 21.70 14.90 -12.53
CA TYR A 141 22.39 14.07 -13.53
C TYR A 141 21.70 13.95 -14.90
N HIS A 142 21.16 15.06 -15.43
CA HIS A 142 20.58 15.13 -16.78
C HIS A 142 21.42 15.96 -17.76
N THR A 143 21.27 15.75 -19.07
CA THR A 143 21.90 16.67 -20.05
C THR A 143 21.37 18.09 -19.93
N VAL A 144 20.09 18.26 -19.61
CA VAL A 144 19.51 19.52 -19.14
C VAL A 144 18.57 19.24 -17.96
N GLY A 145 18.54 20.09 -16.93
CA GLY A 145 17.53 19.99 -15.86
C GLY A 145 16.12 20.28 -16.42
N ILE A 146 15.85 21.54 -16.77
CA ILE A 146 14.59 22.00 -17.36
C ILE A 146 14.83 22.56 -18.76
N ALA A 147 14.20 21.98 -19.78
CA ALA A 147 14.10 22.60 -21.10
C ALA A 147 12.70 23.15 -21.34
N ASN A 148 12.56 24.47 -21.25
CA ASN A 148 11.40 25.18 -21.79
C ASN A 148 11.62 25.43 -23.29
N ALA A 149 11.15 24.50 -24.12
CA ALA A 149 11.39 24.50 -25.56
C ALA A 149 10.37 25.35 -26.33
N GLY A 150 9.21 25.66 -25.73
CA GLY A 150 8.18 26.53 -26.28
C GLY A 150 8.10 27.89 -25.60
N SER A 151 7.08 28.68 -25.94
CA SER A 151 6.80 30.00 -25.34
C SER A 151 6.05 29.88 -24.01
N SER A 152 6.41 28.92 -23.17
CA SER A 152 5.69 28.60 -21.92
C SER A 152 6.15 29.43 -20.74
N VAL A 153 5.31 29.57 -19.72
CA VAL A 153 5.69 30.17 -18.43
C VAL A 153 6.08 29.05 -17.47
N VAL A 154 7.37 28.73 -17.42
CA VAL A 154 7.93 27.82 -16.40
C VAL A 154 8.49 28.65 -15.26
N THR A 155 8.05 28.36 -14.04
CA THR A 155 8.49 29.02 -12.81
C THR A 155 9.15 27.99 -11.91
N GLU A 156 10.33 28.30 -11.40
CA GLU A 156 11.07 27.43 -10.46
C GLU A 156 11.61 28.27 -9.30
N ASN A 157 11.56 27.76 -8.08
CA ASN A 157 11.91 28.45 -6.82
C ASN A 157 12.33 27.40 -5.78
N ASN A 158 13.41 27.63 -5.01
CA ASN A 158 13.89 26.68 -3.99
C ASN A 158 14.00 25.22 -4.53
N ASN A 159 14.69 25.00 -5.66
CA ASN A 159 14.99 23.64 -6.18
C ASN A 159 16.49 23.37 -6.15
N LEU A 160 16.89 22.10 -6.01
CA LEU A 160 18.30 21.67 -6.08
C LEU A 160 18.62 21.13 -7.48
N PHE A 161 19.71 21.62 -8.07
CA PHE A 161 20.22 21.20 -9.37
C PHE A 161 21.65 20.69 -9.26
N PHE A 162 21.91 19.41 -9.58
CA PHE A 162 23.23 18.83 -9.38
C PHE A 162 23.66 17.86 -10.48
N GLY A 163 24.93 17.95 -10.91
CA GLY A 163 25.49 17.05 -11.92
C GLY A 163 24.85 17.15 -13.31
N ASN A 164 24.00 18.15 -13.57
CA ASN A 164 23.42 18.36 -14.89
C ASN A 164 24.45 18.98 -15.85
N GLY A 165 24.28 18.74 -17.15
CA GLY A 165 25.07 19.41 -18.20
C GLY A 165 24.76 20.90 -18.33
N THR A 166 23.52 21.31 -18.03
CA THR A 166 23.03 22.69 -17.95
C THR A 166 21.71 22.67 -17.19
N ASP A 167 21.48 23.53 -16.20
CA ASP A 167 20.27 23.40 -15.38
C ASP A 167 18.99 23.88 -16.11
N PHE A 168 19.10 24.89 -16.97
CA PHE A 168 17.98 25.49 -17.70
C PHE A 168 18.31 25.77 -19.16
N THR A 169 17.36 25.50 -20.07
CA THR A 169 17.36 26.06 -21.42
C THR A 169 15.99 26.65 -21.76
N GLY A 170 15.97 27.77 -22.48
CA GLY A 170 14.76 28.57 -22.71
C GLY A 170 14.52 29.57 -21.57
N THR A 171 13.33 30.17 -21.54
CA THR A 171 12.95 31.11 -20.47
C THR A 171 12.40 30.34 -19.27
N VAL A 172 13.15 30.30 -18.18
CA VAL A 172 12.67 29.81 -16.88
C VAL A 172 12.72 30.99 -15.90
N GLY A 173 11.58 31.27 -15.26
CA GLY A 173 11.42 32.38 -14.32
C GLY A 173 11.40 31.89 -12.87
N GLY A 174 11.35 32.83 -11.93
CA GLY A 174 11.18 32.55 -10.51
C GLY A 174 12.46 32.22 -9.73
N ASN A 175 13.57 31.89 -10.41
CA ASN A 175 14.83 31.42 -9.80
C ASN A 175 15.27 32.30 -8.62
N ILE A 176 14.92 31.86 -7.41
CA ILE A 176 15.31 32.41 -6.13
C ILE A 176 15.60 31.22 -5.22
N ASN A 177 16.71 31.32 -4.46
CA ASN A 177 17.17 30.33 -3.49
C ASN A 177 17.42 28.90 -4.03
N SER A 178 17.40 28.67 -5.34
CA SER A 178 17.71 27.35 -5.92
C SER A 178 19.20 27.00 -5.75
N GLN A 179 19.46 25.76 -5.37
CA GLN A 179 20.73 25.26 -4.84
C GLN A 179 21.50 24.41 -5.85
N THR A 180 22.82 24.27 -5.64
CA THR A 180 23.72 23.46 -6.50
C THR A 180 24.62 22.50 -5.71
N ALA A 181 24.24 22.20 -4.47
CA ALA A 181 24.94 21.24 -3.63
C ALA A 181 24.60 19.78 -3.99
N ASP A 182 25.43 18.83 -3.56
CA ASP A 182 25.25 17.40 -3.84
C ASP A 182 24.07 16.82 -3.02
N PRO A 183 23.05 16.19 -3.66
CA PRO A 183 21.93 15.60 -2.94
C PRO A 183 22.29 14.31 -2.18
N LYS A 184 23.48 13.73 -2.42
CA LYS A 184 24.04 12.57 -1.71
C LYS A 184 23.03 11.44 -1.43
N PHE A 185 22.42 10.94 -2.49
CA PHE A 185 21.52 9.79 -2.39
C PHE A 185 22.24 8.57 -1.80
N VAL A 186 21.61 7.89 -0.85
CA VAL A 186 22.20 6.77 -0.08
C VAL A 186 22.69 5.65 -0.99
N ASN A 187 21.91 5.24 -2.01
CA ASN A 187 22.37 4.32 -3.05
C ASN A 187 21.53 4.43 -4.33
N ALA A 188 21.65 5.55 -5.05
CA ALA A 188 20.91 5.78 -6.30
C ALA A 188 21.03 4.64 -7.34
N PRO A 189 22.20 3.99 -7.55
CA PRO A 189 22.32 2.83 -8.45
C PRO A 189 21.48 1.60 -8.03
N ALA A 190 21.08 1.51 -6.76
CA ALA A 190 20.15 0.50 -6.25
C ALA A 190 18.71 1.04 -6.12
N ARG A 191 18.40 2.16 -6.79
CA ARG A 191 17.12 2.90 -6.72
C ARG A 191 16.77 3.50 -5.35
N ASN A 192 17.68 3.45 -4.37
CA ASN A 192 17.52 4.16 -3.10
C ASN A 192 17.93 5.63 -3.27
N TYR A 193 16.92 6.49 -3.27
CA TYR A 193 17.05 7.94 -3.41
C TYR A 193 16.74 8.70 -2.11
N HIS A 194 16.76 8.02 -0.95
CA HIS A 194 16.86 8.74 0.33
C HIS A 194 18.15 9.58 0.33
N ILE A 195 18.15 10.74 0.98
CA ILE A 195 19.33 11.58 1.08
C ILE A 195 20.17 11.22 2.32
N ALA A 196 21.49 11.38 2.22
CA ALA A 196 22.38 11.20 3.37
C ALA A 196 22.28 12.37 4.36
N GLY A 197 22.59 12.12 5.64
CA GLY A 197 22.49 13.15 6.69
C GLY A 197 23.45 14.34 6.57
N ASP A 198 24.39 14.31 5.62
CA ASP A 198 25.27 15.41 5.23
C ASP A 198 24.98 15.95 3.80
N SER A 199 23.80 15.63 3.26
CA SER A 199 23.31 16.08 1.94
C SER A 199 23.15 17.60 1.86
N GLY A 200 23.37 18.13 0.65
CA GLY A 200 23.08 19.52 0.30
C GLY A 200 21.61 19.80 -0.04
N ALA A 201 20.75 18.78 -0.05
CA ALA A 201 19.29 18.94 -0.15
C ALA A 201 18.65 19.28 1.21
N ARG A 202 19.38 19.02 2.31
CA ARG A 202 18.87 18.98 3.67
C ARG A 202 18.66 20.36 4.31
N ASP A 203 17.56 20.57 5.00
CA ASP A 203 17.16 21.83 5.65
C ASP A 203 17.06 23.04 4.65
N GLN A 204 16.75 22.81 3.36
CA GLN A 204 16.79 23.85 2.30
C GLN A 204 15.44 24.22 1.64
N GLY A 205 14.34 23.53 1.95
CA GLY A 205 13.02 23.72 1.37
C GLY A 205 12.15 24.77 2.06
N VAL A 206 11.05 25.18 1.40
CA VAL A 206 10.05 26.12 1.96
C VAL A 206 8.79 25.39 2.45
N ASN A 207 8.42 25.59 3.72
CA ASN A 207 7.29 24.92 4.37
C ASN A 207 5.93 25.65 4.19
N ASN A 208 5.69 26.30 3.05
CA ASN A 208 4.44 27.01 2.76
C ASN A 208 3.57 26.31 1.71
N LEU A 209 3.87 25.03 1.40
CA LEU A 209 3.20 24.23 0.39
C LEU A 209 2.03 23.38 0.94
N GLY A 210 1.95 23.18 2.26
CA GLY A 210 0.90 22.39 2.90
C GLY A 210 1.06 20.86 2.77
N ILE A 211 2.27 20.40 2.47
CA ILE A 211 2.66 18.98 2.41
C ILE A 211 3.31 18.64 3.76
N GLY A 212 2.77 17.66 4.48
CA GLY A 212 3.16 17.37 5.87
C GLY A 212 4.00 16.10 6.06
N ASP A 213 3.98 15.18 5.10
CA ASP A 213 4.78 13.96 5.06
C ASP A 213 5.65 13.90 3.80
N ASP A 214 6.58 12.95 3.74
CA ASP A 214 7.52 12.73 2.65
C ASP A 214 7.12 11.51 1.77
N ILE A 215 8.04 10.85 1.05
CA ILE A 215 7.71 9.65 0.26
C ILE A 215 7.59 8.36 1.09
N ASP A 216 8.28 8.25 2.21
CA ASP A 216 8.27 7.10 3.13
C ASP A 216 7.36 7.32 4.36
N HIS A 217 6.55 8.40 4.31
CA HIS A 217 5.62 8.88 5.35
C HIS A 217 6.26 9.46 6.62
N ASP A 218 7.55 9.81 6.57
CA ASP A 218 8.18 10.58 7.63
C ASP A 218 7.70 12.04 7.62
N VAL A 219 7.55 12.62 8.81
CA VAL A 219 6.95 13.96 8.99
C VAL A 219 7.96 15.03 8.61
N ARG A 220 7.56 15.92 7.70
CA ARG A 220 8.42 17.01 7.22
C ARG A 220 8.72 18.05 8.30
N ASP A 221 9.99 18.42 8.39
CA ASP A 221 10.53 19.27 9.42
C ASP A 221 10.15 20.75 9.19
N ALA A 222 10.43 21.62 10.18
CA ALA A 222 10.03 23.03 10.10
C ALA A 222 10.64 23.78 8.88
N THR A 223 11.79 23.31 8.38
CA THR A 223 12.40 23.72 7.10
C THR A 223 12.68 22.44 6.31
N PRO A 224 11.76 21.98 5.45
CA PRO A 224 11.79 20.63 4.93
C PRO A 224 12.92 20.39 3.93
N ASP A 225 13.19 19.14 3.63
CA ASP A 225 14.23 18.76 2.69
C ASP A 225 13.79 18.95 1.23
N LEU A 226 14.77 19.15 0.35
CA LEU A 226 14.54 19.25 -1.09
C LEU A 226 14.46 17.85 -1.71
N GLY A 227 13.46 17.62 -2.56
CA GLY A 227 13.16 16.32 -3.15
C GLY A 227 12.05 15.58 -2.41
N ALA A 228 11.89 14.30 -2.74
CA ALA A 228 10.80 13.46 -2.25
C ALA A 228 10.99 12.95 -0.80
N ASP A 229 12.23 12.80 -0.38
CA ASP A 229 12.66 12.25 0.91
C ASP A 229 12.77 13.35 1.99
N GLU A 230 12.72 12.98 3.27
CA GLU A 230 13.04 13.82 4.42
C GLU A 230 14.01 13.07 5.36
N TYR A 231 15.16 13.65 5.70
CA TYR A 231 16.23 12.91 6.37
C TYR A 231 15.93 12.59 7.85
N VAL A 232 15.45 11.38 8.10
CA VAL A 232 15.38 10.84 9.47
C VAL A 232 16.72 10.30 9.97
N SER A 233 17.14 10.79 11.14
CA SER A 233 18.42 10.41 11.76
C SER A 233 18.50 8.97 12.30
N THR A 234 17.40 8.22 12.24
CA THR A 234 17.28 6.81 12.62
C THR A 234 16.55 6.06 11.51
N PRO A 235 17.24 5.29 10.66
CA PRO A 235 16.60 4.67 9.50
C PRO A 235 15.61 3.57 9.94
N PRO A 236 14.43 3.46 9.28
CA PRO A 236 13.65 2.24 9.35
C PRO A 236 14.49 1.04 8.88
N THR A 237 14.24 -0.14 9.44
CA THR A 237 15.00 -1.34 9.07
C THR A 237 14.56 -1.81 7.69
N ALA A 238 15.39 -1.56 6.67
CA ALA A 238 15.09 -1.86 5.28
C ALA A 238 14.69 -3.34 5.06
N THR A 239 13.40 -3.58 4.82
CA THR A 239 12.89 -4.89 4.39
C THR A 239 13.43 -5.21 2.99
N PRO A 240 14.10 -6.36 2.79
CA PRO A 240 14.80 -6.62 1.53
C PRO A 240 13.84 -6.99 0.39
N THR A 241 13.53 -6.02 -0.47
CA THR A 241 12.71 -6.19 -1.68
C THR A 241 13.31 -7.23 -2.64
N ALA A 242 12.65 -8.37 -2.80
CA ALA A 242 13.13 -9.49 -3.61
C ALA A 242 12.91 -9.27 -5.12
N THR A 243 13.94 -8.82 -5.85
CA THR A 243 13.88 -8.67 -7.31
C THR A 243 13.85 -10.03 -8.03
N GLY A 244 12.65 -10.53 -8.35
CA GLY A 244 12.44 -11.74 -9.14
C GLY A 244 11.80 -11.46 -10.50
N THR A 245 12.53 -11.63 -11.59
CA THR A 245 12.01 -11.44 -12.97
C THR A 245 11.50 -12.77 -13.56
N PRO A 246 10.18 -12.97 -13.76
CA PRO A 246 9.66 -14.20 -14.36
C PRO A 246 9.73 -14.15 -15.89
N THR A 247 10.29 -15.20 -16.52
CA THR A 247 10.17 -15.44 -17.96
C THR A 247 9.17 -16.58 -18.19
N LEU A 248 8.05 -16.30 -18.86
CA LEU A 248 6.97 -17.27 -19.05
C LEU A 248 7.17 -18.14 -20.29
N SER A 249 6.93 -19.45 -20.15
CA SER A 249 6.76 -20.39 -21.27
C SER A 249 5.66 -21.41 -20.90
N PRO A 250 4.56 -21.53 -21.67
CA PRO A 250 3.43 -22.35 -21.27
C PRO A 250 3.49 -23.78 -21.85
N THR A 251 3.09 -24.76 -21.04
CA THR A 251 2.57 -26.06 -21.52
C THR A 251 1.54 -26.55 -20.51
N PRO A 252 0.25 -26.74 -20.89
CA PRO A 252 -0.78 -27.14 -19.96
C PRO A 252 -0.75 -28.65 -19.72
N THR A 253 -1.02 -29.08 -18.49
CA THR A 253 -1.45 -30.45 -18.16
C THR A 253 -2.57 -30.35 -17.13
N THR A 254 -3.61 -31.15 -17.31
CA THR A 254 -4.85 -31.09 -16.52
C THR A 254 -4.88 -32.26 -15.54
N GLU A 255 -5.07 -31.98 -14.25
CA GLU A 255 -5.42 -33.01 -13.26
C GLU A 255 -6.65 -32.59 -12.43
N THR A 256 -7.18 -33.56 -11.68
CA THR A 256 -8.58 -33.59 -11.22
C THR A 256 -8.71 -33.50 -9.70
N ILE A 257 -9.86 -32.99 -9.25
CA ILE A 257 -10.20 -32.87 -7.82
C ILE A 257 -10.66 -34.23 -7.29
N THR A 258 -10.10 -34.64 -6.15
CA THR A 258 -10.71 -35.65 -5.27
C THR A 258 -10.70 -35.17 -3.82
N THR A 259 -11.80 -35.44 -3.12
CA THR A 259 -12.03 -35.05 -1.71
C THR A 259 -11.99 -36.30 -0.85
N GLU A 260 -11.34 -36.24 0.31
CA GLU A 260 -11.54 -37.22 1.38
C GLU A 260 -11.84 -36.55 2.73
N THR A 261 -12.39 -37.33 3.65
CA THR A 261 -12.97 -36.90 4.93
C THR A 261 -12.38 -37.74 6.08
N ALA A 262 -12.29 -37.15 7.27
CA ALA A 262 -11.58 -37.71 8.42
C ALA A 262 -12.14 -39.04 8.99
N THR A 263 -11.31 -39.79 9.73
CA THR A 263 -11.72 -40.58 10.91
C THR A 263 -10.56 -40.88 11.90
N ALA A 264 -10.78 -40.45 13.15
CA ALA A 264 -10.34 -40.93 14.47
C ALA A 264 -9.13 -41.90 14.69
N THR A 265 -8.24 -41.45 15.59
CA THR A 265 -7.82 -42.11 16.87
C THR A 265 -6.96 -43.39 16.89
N ALA A 266 -5.79 -43.27 17.56
CA ALA A 266 -5.26 -44.28 18.49
C ALA A 266 -4.45 -43.61 19.63
N THR A 267 -4.50 -44.17 20.84
CA THR A 267 -3.84 -43.63 22.06
C THR A 267 -2.48 -44.27 22.32
N ALA A 268 -1.53 -43.50 22.86
CA ALA A 268 -0.36 -44.02 23.57
C ALA A 268 -0.15 -43.25 24.88
N THR A 269 0.00 -43.96 26.00
CA THR A 269 0.17 -43.38 27.35
C THR A 269 1.57 -43.65 27.87
N HIS A 270 2.31 -42.58 28.21
CA HIS A 270 3.56 -42.69 28.96
C HIS A 270 3.64 -41.62 30.05
N THR A 271 4.14 -42.01 31.23
CA THR A 271 4.28 -41.15 32.40
C THR A 271 5.66 -41.36 33.03
N PRO A 272 6.44 -40.29 33.17
CA PRO A 272 7.35 -40.06 34.28
C PRO A 272 6.86 -38.81 35.07
N THR A 273 6.55 -38.94 36.36
CA THR A 273 7.50 -38.74 37.48
C THR A 273 7.86 -37.25 37.68
N PRO A 274 7.45 -36.62 38.81
CA PRO A 274 7.64 -35.19 39.03
C PRO A 274 9.09 -34.84 39.39
N THR A 275 9.52 -33.63 39.04
CA THR A 275 10.81 -33.05 39.49
C THR A 275 10.68 -31.53 39.60
N ALA A 276 11.19 -30.98 40.70
CA ALA A 276 11.44 -29.56 41.00
C ALA A 276 10.42 -28.51 40.50
N THR A 277 9.59 -28.00 41.41
CA THR A 277 8.84 -26.75 41.22
C THR A 277 9.81 -25.58 41.06
N ASN A 278 10.05 -25.16 39.83
CA ASN A 278 10.58 -23.83 39.58
C ASN A 278 9.52 -22.81 40.02
N SER A 279 9.88 -21.91 40.95
CA SER A 279 9.05 -20.75 41.25
C SER A 279 8.82 -19.96 39.95
N PRO A 280 7.61 -19.45 39.67
CA PRO A 280 7.39 -18.63 38.49
C PRO A 280 8.30 -17.40 38.57
N THR A 281 9.30 -17.35 37.69
CA THR A 281 9.97 -16.10 37.35
C THR A 281 8.90 -15.15 36.87
N ALA A 282 8.77 -13.98 37.48
CA ALA A 282 7.79 -13.00 37.04
C ALA A 282 8.08 -12.63 35.58
N THR A 283 7.18 -13.04 34.67
CA THR A 283 7.12 -12.49 33.31
C THR A 283 7.12 -10.96 33.44
N PRO A 284 7.94 -10.22 32.67
CA PRO A 284 7.90 -8.77 32.72
C PRO A 284 6.48 -8.31 32.43
N THR A 285 5.82 -7.69 33.42
CA THR A 285 4.43 -7.26 33.30
C THR A 285 4.32 -6.28 32.14
N LYS A 286 3.73 -6.72 31.02
CA LYS A 286 3.41 -5.86 29.88
C LYS A 286 2.63 -4.65 30.40
N THR A 287 2.99 -3.45 29.96
CA THR A 287 2.22 -2.24 30.28
C THR A 287 0.76 -2.49 29.89
N PRO A 288 -0.20 -2.45 30.83
CA PRO A 288 -1.60 -2.74 30.52
C PRO A 288 -2.14 -1.65 29.59
N ILE A 289 -2.95 -2.06 28.61
CA ILE A 289 -3.60 -1.09 27.72
C ILE A 289 -4.75 -0.44 28.50
N VAL A 290 -4.79 0.89 28.49
CA VAL A 290 -5.79 1.70 29.20
C VAL A 290 -6.72 2.37 28.20
N ILE A 291 -8.02 2.15 28.37
CA ILE A 291 -9.10 2.80 27.63
C ILE A 291 -9.77 3.81 28.57
N GLU A 292 -9.75 5.09 28.21
CA GLU A 292 -10.44 6.12 28.98
C GLU A 292 -11.93 6.15 28.64
N VAL A 293 -12.77 6.21 29.68
CA VAL A 293 -14.23 6.31 29.57
C VAL A 293 -14.62 7.74 29.92
N ARG A 294 -15.09 8.50 28.92
CA ARG A 294 -15.25 9.95 28.98
C ARG A 294 -16.45 10.39 28.14
N ASN A 295 -17.26 11.31 28.66
CA ASN A 295 -18.50 11.75 27.99
C ASN A 295 -19.27 10.54 27.47
N ASN A 296 -19.70 10.50 26.20
CA ASN A 296 -20.40 9.34 25.63
C ASN A 296 -19.51 8.49 24.71
N PHE A 297 -18.22 8.34 25.01
CA PHE A 297 -17.28 7.55 24.20
C PHE A 297 -16.21 6.82 25.02
N PHE A 298 -15.58 5.84 24.36
CA PHE A 298 -14.36 5.17 24.81
C PHE A 298 -13.16 5.69 24.00
N SER A 299 -12.00 5.86 24.61
CA SER A 299 -10.80 6.38 23.93
C SER A 299 -9.53 5.66 24.37
N PRO A 300 -8.83 4.95 23.47
CA PRO A 300 -9.26 4.62 22.10
C PRO A 300 -10.54 3.75 22.11
N ALA A 301 -11.32 3.79 21.02
CA ALA A 301 -12.55 2.99 20.91
C ALA A 301 -12.28 1.51 20.60
N SER A 302 -11.22 1.19 19.83
CA SER A 302 -10.70 -0.17 19.66
C SER A 302 -9.32 -0.31 20.31
N VAL A 303 -8.98 -1.53 20.74
CA VAL A 303 -7.60 -1.90 21.09
C VAL A 303 -7.25 -3.30 20.57
N THR A 304 -6.06 -3.42 19.97
CA THR A 304 -5.44 -4.70 19.66
C THR A 304 -4.57 -5.18 20.82
N ILE A 305 -4.77 -6.43 21.25
CA ILE A 305 -4.01 -7.13 22.30
C ILE A 305 -3.67 -8.57 21.90
N ASN A 306 -2.83 -9.23 22.68
CA ASN A 306 -2.52 -10.65 22.55
C ASN A 306 -3.38 -11.50 23.51
N VAL A 307 -3.61 -12.77 23.18
CA VAL A 307 -4.15 -13.76 24.14
C VAL A 307 -3.30 -13.78 25.41
N GLY A 308 -3.95 -13.55 26.56
CA GLY A 308 -3.34 -13.45 27.88
C GLY A 308 -3.15 -12.03 28.42
N ASP A 309 -3.35 -10.99 27.59
CA ASP A 309 -3.26 -9.60 28.02
C ASP A 309 -4.50 -9.13 28.82
N THR A 310 -4.33 -8.04 29.57
CA THR A 310 -5.38 -7.38 30.34
C THR A 310 -5.61 -5.96 29.84
N VAL A 311 -6.88 -5.61 29.55
CA VAL A 311 -7.33 -4.24 29.27
C VAL A 311 -7.88 -3.62 30.54
N ILE A 312 -7.57 -2.34 30.78
CA ILE A 312 -8.11 -1.53 31.88
C ILE A 312 -8.99 -0.44 31.29
N TRP A 313 -10.26 -0.38 31.67
CA TRP A 313 -11.11 0.78 31.43
C TRP A 313 -11.03 1.72 32.63
N ARG A 314 -10.70 2.99 32.40
CA ARG A 314 -10.56 4.04 33.41
C ARG A 314 -11.61 5.11 33.21
N ARG A 315 -12.57 5.26 34.12
CA ARG A 315 -13.57 6.35 34.02
C ARG A 315 -12.97 7.66 34.53
N ILE A 316 -12.89 8.64 33.63
CA ILE A 316 -12.44 10.00 33.98
C ILE A 316 -13.64 10.85 34.42
N GLU A 317 -14.78 10.71 33.74
CA GLU A 317 -15.98 11.52 33.97
C GLU A 317 -17.27 10.77 33.59
N GLY A 318 -18.43 11.32 33.94
CA GLY A 318 -19.75 10.79 33.56
C GLY A 318 -20.26 9.60 34.39
N PHE A 319 -21.14 8.80 33.80
CA PHE A 319 -21.91 7.72 34.40
C PHE A 319 -22.00 6.55 33.41
N HIS A 320 -21.25 5.47 33.65
CA HIS A 320 -20.94 4.46 32.62
C HIS A 320 -20.77 3.05 33.18
N ASN A 321 -20.85 2.07 32.30
CA ASN A 321 -20.29 0.73 32.46
C ASN A 321 -19.70 0.24 31.13
N VAL A 322 -19.17 -0.98 31.12
CA VAL A 322 -18.60 -1.67 29.97
C VAL A 322 -19.16 -3.09 29.95
N ARG A 323 -20.00 -3.41 28.97
CA ARG A 323 -20.60 -4.73 28.79
C ARG A 323 -20.26 -5.28 27.41
N ALA A 324 -19.79 -6.51 27.32
CA ALA A 324 -19.54 -7.18 26.06
C ALA A 324 -20.85 -7.56 25.36
N ASP A 325 -20.89 -7.48 24.03
CA ASP A 325 -22.06 -7.84 23.21
C ASP A 325 -22.43 -9.34 23.32
N ASP A 326 -21.46 -10.18 23.66
CA ASP A 326 -21.61 -11.64 23.84
C ASP A 326 -21.91 -12.05 25.30
N ASP A 327 -22.11 -11.07 26.20
CA ASP A 327 -22.26 -11.25 27.65
C ASP A 327 -21.07 -11.91 28.38
N SER A 328 -19.88 -11.97 27.77
CA SER A 328 -18.66 -12.49 28.41
C SER A 328 -18.20 -11.68 29.63
N PHE A 329 -18.47 -10.36 29.66
CA PHE A 329 -18.24 -9.50 30.82
C PHE A 329 -19.23 -8.33 30.93
N ARG A 330 -19.43 -7.85 32.16
CA ARG A 330 -20.17 -6.63 32.50
C ARG A 330 -19.49 -5.96 33.70
N LEU A 331 -18.88 -4.79 33.48
CA LEU A 331 -17.91 -4.14 34.36
C LEU A 331 -18.31 -2.68 34.63
N GLY A 332 -18.23 -2.23 35.88
CA GLY A 332 -18.56 -0.85 36.25
C GLY A 332 -18.63 -0.71 37.76
N GLU A 333 -19.83 -0.42 38.29
CA GLU A 333 -20.11 -0.59 39.72
C GLU A 333 -19.89 -2.05 40.18
N PRO A 334 -19.89 -2.36 41.50
CA PRO A 334 -19.62 -3.71 42.01
C PRO A 334 -20.57 -4.83 41.54
N ASP A 335 -21.69 -4.49 40.89
CA ASP A 335 -22.64 -5.41 40.23
C ASP A 335 -22.55 -5.36 38.67
N GLY A 336 -21.56 -4.64 38.14
CA GLY A 336 -21.37 -4.36 36.72
C GLY A 336 -22.28 -3.26 36.16
N SER A 337 -23.13 -2.61 36.96
CA SER A 337 -24.12 -1.65 36.46
C SER A 337 -23.53 -0.29 36.10
N PRO A 338 -24.23 0.50 35.25
CA PRO A 338 -23.86 1.89 34.96
C PRO A 338 -23.74 2.72 36.23
N GLY A 339 -22.63 3.46 36.36
CA GLY A 339 -22.37 4.24 37.57
C GLY A 339 -21.19 5.20 37.49
N SER A 340 -21.02 5.93 38.59
CA SER A 340 -20.06 7.03 38.76
C SER A 340 -19.16 6.88 40.00
N SER A 341 -19.12 5.72 40.65
CA SER A 341 -18.28 5.45 41.83
C SER A 341 -16.96 4.75 41.48
N TRP A 342 -16.98 3.79 40.54
CA TRP A 342 -15.81 3.01 40.13
C TRP A 342 -14.70 3.87 39.49
N THR A 343 -13.41 3.63 39.72
CA THR A 343 -12.35 4.41 39.05
C THR A 343 -11.76 3.67 37.85
N GLU A 344 -11.41 2.41 38.05
CA GLU A 344 -10.83 1.52 37.03
C GLU A 344 -11.47 0.13 37.17
N VAL A 345 -11.73 -0.52 36.04
CA VAL A 345 -12.15 -1.92 35.92
C VAL A 345 -11.32 -2.61 34.84
N SER A 346 -11.16 -3.93 34.89
CA SER A 346 -10.29 -4.62 33.93
C SER A 346 -10.78 -6.03 33.57
N HIS A 347 -10.35 -6.52 32.42
CA HIS A 347 -10.64 -7.87 31.93
C HIS A 347 -9.39 -8.47 31.27
N THR A 348 -9.16 -9.76 31.49
CA THR A 348 -8.03 -10.51 30.90
C THR A 348 -8.56 -11.44 29.83
N PHE A 349 -8.09 -11.27 28.60
CA PHE A 349 -8.65 -11.93 27.43
C PHE A 349 -7.89 -13.22 27.13
N THR A 350 -8.54 -14.38 27.27
CA THR A 350 -7.92 -15.70 27.16
C THR A 350 -8.25 -16.44 25.86
N THR A 351 -9.01 -15.84 24.96
CA THR A 351 -9.51 -16.43 23.71
C THR A 351 -9.26 -15.45 22.57
N GLU A 352 -8.79 -15.95 21.42
CA GLU A 352 -8.57 -15.16 20.21
C GLU A 352 -9.90 -14.73 19.56
N GLY A 353 -9.94 -13.52 19.00
CA GLY A 353 -11.12 -12.95 18.32
C GLY A 353 -11.45 -11.51 18.74
N THR A 354 -12.46 -10.93 18.09
CA THR A 354 -12.99 -9.59 18.39
C THR A 354 -14.10 -9.66 19.43
N VAL A 355 -13.99 -8.89 20.51
CA VAL A 355 -15.00 -8.76 21.57
C VAL A 355 -15.51 -7.32 21.60
N PRO A 356 -16.60 -7.00 20.88
CA PRO A 356 -17.24 -5.69 20.96
C PRO A 356 -17.95 -5.50 22.29
N TYR A 357 -18.01 -4.25 22.75
CA TYR A 357 -18.59 -3.86 24.03
C TYR A 357 -19.25 -2.48 23.97
N TYR A 358 -20.13 -2.19 24.93
CA TYR A 358 -20.89 -0.95 25.00
C TYR A 358 -21.19 -0.49 26.43
N CYS A 359 -21.61 0.77 26.57
CA CYS A 359 -22.17 1.33 27.81
C CYS A 359 -23.70 1.26 27.76
N GLU A 360 -24.35 0.54 28.67
CA GLU A 360 -25.77 0.16 28.58
C GLU A 360 -26.79 1.32 28.57
N VAL A 361 -26.36 2.54 28.90
CA VAL A 361 -27.21 3.75 28.95
C VAL A 361 -26.92 4.76 27.86
N HIS A 362 -25.78 4.65 27.18
CA HIS A 362 -25.36 5.58 26.11
C HIS A 362 -25.02 4.87 24.80
N GLY A 363 -25.14 3.53 24.76
CA GLY A 363 -24.92 2.68 23.59
C GLY A 363 -25.71 1.38 23.67
N ALA A 364 -25.54 0.53 22.66
CA ALA A 364 -26.21 -0.78 22.56
C ALA A 364 -25.35 -1.75 21.72
N PRO A 365 -25.62 -3.08 21.76
CA PRO A 365 -24.88 -4.07 20.99
C PRO A 365 -24.85 -3.79 19.49
N GLY A 366 -23.80 -4.24 18.81
CA GLY A 366 -23.57 -4.00 17.39
C GLY A 366 -22.91 -2.64 17.08
N GLY A 367 -22.16 -2.08 18.04
CA GLY A 367 -21.41 -0.83 17.84
C GLY A 367 -22.25 0.46 17.94
N ILE A 368 -23.40 0.42 18.61
CA ILE A 368 -24.35 1.55 18.60
C ILE A 368 -23.96 2.61 19.63
N ASN A 369 -23.72 3.85 19.16
CA ASN A 369 -23.33 5.02 19.97
C ASN A 369 -22.11 4.78 20.88
N MET A 370 -22.26 4.77 22.20
CA MET A 370 -21.15 4.55 23.13
C MET A 370 -20.74 3.06 23.18
N ALA A 371 -19.94 2.67 22.20
CA ALA A 371 -19.42 1.32 22.00
C ALA A 371 -17.92 1.35 21.64
N GLY A 372 -17.30 0.18 21.65
CA GLY A 372 -15.90 -0.06 21.29
C GLY A 372 -15.64 -1.56 21.16
N GLU A 373 -14.39 -1.96 20.94
CA GLU A 373 -14.02 -3.38 20.83
C GLU A 373 -12.60 -3.71 21.32
N VAL A 374 -12.40 -4.96 21.75
CA VAL A 374 -11.08 -5.51 22.07
C VAL A 374 -10.79 -6.63 21.09
N ILE A 375 -9.67 -6.54 20.37
CA ILE A 375 -9.29 -7.54 19.38
C ILE A 375 -8.10 -8.32 19.92
N VAL A 376 -8.34 -9.59 20.18
CA VAL A 376 -7.41 -10.51 20.79
C VAL A 376 -6.75 -11.34 19.69
N GLN A 377 -5.47 -11.12 19.44
CA GLN A 377 -4.66 -11.86 18.47
C GLN A 377 -3.90 -13.01 19.13
N ALA A 378 -3.54 -14.05 18.37
CA ALA A 378 -2.63 -15.09 18.84
C ALA A 378 -1.35 -14.52 19.46
N ALA A 379 -1.01 -14.96 20.68
CA ALA A 379 0.19 -14.49 21.37
C ALA A 379 1.48 -14.83 20.59
N PRO A 380 2.43 -13.88 20.45
CA PRO A 380 3.69 -14.14 19.75
C PRO A 380 4.41 -15.39 20.30
N PRO A 381 4.97 -16.25 19.43
CA PRO A 381 5.59 -17.50 19.85
C PRO A 381 6.73 -17.21 20.82
N THR A 382 6.53 -17.60 22.09
CA THR A 382 7.49 -17.32 23.16
C THR A 382 8.82 -17.99 22.81
N ALA A 383 9.86 -17.18 22.60
CA ALA A 383 11.18 -17.66 22.26
C ALA A 383 11.69 -18.62 23.35
N THR A 384 11.69 -19.91 23.05
CA THR A 384 12.19 -20.93 23.97
C THR A 384 13.68 -20.68 24.19
N PRO A 385 14.16 -20.47 25.43
CA PRO A 385 15.55 -20.11 25.67
C PRO A 385 16.47 -21.27 25.30
N THR A 386 17.18 -21.15 24.18
CA THR A 386 18.22 -22.08 23.75
C THR A 386 19.25 -22.25 24.85
N ALA A 387 19.36 -23.46 25.41
CA ALA A 387 20.24 -23.72 26.53
C ALA A 387 21.71 -23.50 26.14
N THR A 388 22.38 -22.55 26.81
CA THR A 388 23.79 -22.23 26.58
C THR A 388 24.67 -23.44 26.89
N GLY A 389 25.18 -24.10 25.84
CA GLY A 389 26.10 -25.22 25.97
C GLY A 389 27.37 -24.82 26.71
N THR A 390 27.63 -25.46 27.86
CA THR A 390 28.81 -25.15 28.68
C THR A 390 30.08 -25.67 28.00
N ALA A 391 30.90 -24.76 27.49
CA ALA A 391 32.15 -25.10 26.81
C ALA A 391 33.16 -25.72 27.80
N THR A 392 33.50 -26.99 27.60
CA THR A 392 34.60 -27.66 28.32
C THR A 392 35.90 -27.47 27.54
N ALA A 393 36.93 -26.94 28.19
CA ALA A 393 38.22 -26.68 27.56
C ALA A 393 39.06 -27.97 27.39
N THR A 394 39.72 -28.13 26.24
CA THR A 394 40.82 -29.10 26.01
C THR A 394 41.75 -28.52 24.93
N SER A 395 43.03 -28.93 24.95
CA SER A 395 44.16 -28.15 24.44
C SER A 395 44.51 -28.30 22.96
N THR A 396 44.91 -27.17 22.37
CA THR A 396 45.96 -26.94 21.37
C THR A 396 46.55 -28.14 20.60
N ALA A 397 46.43 -28.08 19.28
CA ALA A 397 47.42 -28.61 18.34
C ALA A 397 47.68 -27.56 17.23
N THR A 398 48.93 -27.40 16.79
CA THR A 398 49.33 -26.37 15.82
C THR A 398 49.74 -26.99 14.50
N THR A 399 49.01 -26.72 13.42
CA THR A 399 49.40 -27.02 12.03
C THR A 399 49.02 -25.85 11.11
N THR A 400 49.75 -25.70 10.00
CA THR A 400 49.75 -24.50 9.16
C THR A 400 48.71 -24.52 8.04
N SER A 401 48.10 -23.34 7.82
CA SER A 401 47.75 -22.72 6.53
C SER A 401 47.41 -23.62 5.33
N GLU A 402 46.16 -23.55 4.89
CA GLU A 402 45.81 -23.23 3.49
C GLU A 402 44.38 -22.65 3.42
N THR A 403 44.06 -21.85 2.40
CA THR A 403 42.82 -21.06 2.33
C THR A 403 41.84 -21.62 1.28
N PRO A 404 40.66 -22.14 1.68
CA PRO A 404 39.61 -22.51 0.74
C PRO A 404 38.76 -21.29 0.34
N THR A 405 38.48 -21.15 -0.96
CA THR A 405 37.55 -20.14 -1.51
C THR A 405 36.09 -20.53 -1.18
N PRO A 406 35.22 -19.59 -0.74
CA PRO A 406 33.81 -19.89 -0.52
C PRO A 406 33.11 -20.21 -1.85
N THR A 407 32.39 -21.32 -1.89
CA THR A 407 31.52 -21.71 -3.01
C THR A 407 30.07 -21.51 -2.59
N THR A 408 29.32 -20.68 -3.32
CA THR A 408 27.92 -20.39 -3.02
C THR A 408 27.01 -21.57 -3.39
N THR A 409 26.27 -22.08 -2.41
CA THR A 409 25.21 -23.08 -2.63
C THR A 409 23.88 -22.35 -2.81
N THR A 410 23.16 -22.64 -3.90
CA THR A 410 21.88 -21.99 -4.23
C THR A 410 20.70 -22.71 -3.56
N THR A 411 20.01 -22.04 -2.65
CA THR A 411 18.72 -22.48 -2.10
C THR A 411 17.64 -22.49 -3.20
N PRO A 412 16.77 -23.51 -3.29
CA PRO A 412 15.67 -23.52 -4.25
C PRO A 412 14.62 -22.45 -3.89
N SER A 413 14.16 -21.71 -4.89
CA SER A 413 13.09 -20.72 -4.76
C SER A 413 11.72 -21.35 -5.04
N THR A 414 10.76 -21.13 -4.14
CA THR A 414 9.36 -21.56 -4.32
C THR A 414 8.50 -20.38 -4.79
N THR A 415 8.04 -20.44 -6.03
CA THR A 415 7.14 -19.42 -6.60
C THR A 415 5.78 -19.42 -5.89
N PRO A 416 5.29 -18.28 -5.38
CA PRO A 416 3.93 -18.20 -4.84
C PRO A 416 2.89 -18.34 -5.96
N THR A 417 1.85 -19.14 -5.71
CA THR A 417 0.70 -19.28 -6.62
C THR A 417 -0.25 -18.10 -6.42
N PRO A 418 -0.79 -17.46 -7.47
CA PRO A 418 -1.75 -16.37 -7.29
C PRO A 418 -3.04 -16.87 -6.63
N THR A 419 -3.39 -16.28 -5.49
CA THR A 419 -4.61 -16.57 -4.73
C THR A 419 -5.86 -16.23 -5.54
N ALA A 420 -6.94 -17.00 -5.36
CA ALA A 420 -8.22 -16.73 -5.99
C ALA A 420 -8.82 -15.40 -5.51
N THR A 421 -9.58 -14.71 -6.37
CA THR A 421 -10.28 -13.47 -6.03
C THR A 421 -11.26 -13.71 -4.88
N ARG A 422 -10.92 -13.19 -3.70
CA ARG A 422 -11.77 -13.25 -2.51
C ARG A 422 -12.91 -12.23 -2.62
N THR A 423 -14.01 -12.50 -1.91
CA THR A 423 -15.09 -11.53 -1.73
C THR A 423 -14.58 -10.40 -0.82
N PRO A 424 -14.70 -9.12 -1.19
CA PRO A 424 -14.28 -8.02 -0.34
C PRO A 424 -15.11 -7.97 0.95
N ILE A 425 -14.48 -7.62 2.06
CA ILE A 425 -15.19 -7.43 3.34
C ILE A 425 -15.95 -6.09 3.27
N VAL A 426 -17.20 -6.07 3.72
CA VAL A 426 -18.07 -4.89 3.61
C VAL A 426 -18.27 -4.23 4.96
N VAL A 427 -17.96 -2.93 5.04
CA VAL A 427 -18.27 -2.05 6.16
C VAL A 427 -19.46 -1.17 5.77
N GLU A 428 -20.57 -1.28 6.49
CA GLU A 428 -21.76 -0.47 6.25
C GLU A 428 -21.71 0.85 7.05
N VAL A 429 -21.95 1.96 6.38
CA VAL A 429 -21.86 3.32 6.94
C VAL A 429 -23.28 3.86 7.13
N ARG A 430 -23.72 3.97 8.38
CA ARG A 430 -25.09 4.35 8.80
C ARG A 430 -25.14 4.86 10.24
N ASN A 431 -26.15 5.65 10.60
CA ASN A 431 -26.41 6.11 11.98
C ASN A 431 -25.18 6.62 12.76
N ASN A 432 -24.26 7.30 12.07
CA ASN A 432 -22.98 7.77 12.60
C ASN A 432 -22.06 6.65 13.15
N VAL A 433 -22.13 5.45 12.56
CA VAL A 433 -21.37 4.25 12.93
C VAL A 433 -20.84 3.56 11.66
N PHE A 434 -19.65 2.97 11.77
CA PHE A 434 -19.11 1.98 10.83
C PHE A 434 -19.44 0.57 11.33
N SER A 435 -20.00 -0.28 10.47
CA SER A 435 -20.65 -1.54 10.88
C SER A 435 -20.24 -2.71 9.97
N PRO A 436 -19.32 -3.60 10.39
CA PRO A 436 -18.53 -3.56 11.64
C PRO A 436 -17.54 -2.38 11.67
N ALA A 437 -17.07 -2.02 12.87
CA ALA A 437 -16.11 -0.92 13.05
C ALA A 437 -14.68 -1.40 12.79
N SER A 438 -14.24 -2.51 13.38
CA SER A 438 -13.03 -3.20 12.95
C SER A 438 -13.31 -4.30 11.93
N VAL A 439 -12.38 -4.46 10.98
CA VAL A 439 -12.31 -5.63 10.09
C VAL A 439 -10.88 -6.18 10.05
N THR A 440 -10.75 -7.50 10.15
CA THR A 440 -9.47 -8.20 9.91
C THR A 440 -9.43 -8.71 8.48
N VAL A 441 -8.34 -8.40 7.78
CA VAL A 441 -8.07 -8.74 6.38
C VAL A 441 -6.65 -9.31 6.25
N GLU A 442 -6.33 -9.99 5.15
CA GLU A 442 -4.94 -10.34 4.81
C GLU A 442 -4.33 -9.31 3.86
N VAL A 443 -2.99 -9.23 3.81
CA VAL A 443 -2.28 -8.42 2.80
C VAL A 443 -2.77 -8.77 1.38
N GLY A 444 -3.27 -7.77 0.66
CA GLY A 444 -3.85 -7.88 -0.68
C GLY A 444 -5.39 -7.92 -0.73
N ASP A 445 -6.08 -8.00 0.42
CA ASP A 445 -7.55 -7.94 0.48
C ASP A 445 -8.08 -6.49 0.36
N THR A 446 -9.32 -6.38 -0.14
CA THR A 446 -10.05 -5.11 -0.31
C THR A 446 -11.19 -5.00 0.71
N VAL A 447 -11.31 -3.83 1.37
CA VAL A 447 -12.49 -3.44 2.16
C VAL A 447 -13.38 -2.52 1.34
N LEU A 448 -14.68 -2.80 1.34
CA LEU A 448 -15.73 -2.04 0.67
C LEU A 448 -16.58 -1.28 1.69
N PHE A 449 -16.47 0.04 1.71
CA PHE A 449 -17.31 0.91 2.52
C PHE A 449 -18.60 1.25 1.75
N ARG A 450 -19.75 0.76 2.23
CA ARG A 450 -21.08 1.02 1.64
C ARG A 450 -21.86 2.00 2.50
N ARG A 451 -22.16 3.20 2.00
CA ARG A 451 -23.04 4.15 2.70
C ARG A 451 -24.51 3.82 2.45
N ILE A 452 -25.21 3.49 3.53
CA ILE A 452 -26.64 3.18 3.52
C ILE A 452 -27.47 4.48 3.62
N GLU A 453 -27.06 5.40 4.49
CA GLU A 453 -27.78 6.66 4.78
C GLU A 453 -26.81 7.75 5.28
N GLY A 454 -27.34 8.92 5.64
CA GLY A 454 -26.56 10.03 6.21
C GLY A 454 -25.62 10.75 5.22
N PHE A 455 -24.76 11.61 5.76
CA PHE A 455 -23.65 12.26 5.05
C PHE A 455 -22.35 11.87 5.75
N HIS A 456 -21.42 11.28 4.99
CA HIS A 456 -20.24 10.63 5.56
C HIS A 456 -19.04 10.71 4.61
N ASN A 457 -17.86 10.51 5.16
CA ASN A 457 -16.67 10.03 4.46
C ASN A 457 -15.93 9.02 5.36
N VAL A 458 -14.83 8.49 4.86
CA VAL A 458 -13.95 7.53 5.52
C VAL A 458 -12.52 8.03 5.29
N ARG A 459 -11.92 8.66 6.31
CA ARG A 459 -10.54 9.14 6.28
C ARG A 459 -9.71 8.28 7.22
N ALA A 460 -8.58 7.77 6.74
CA ALA A 460 -7.63 7.06 7.57
C ALA A 460 -6.95 8.01 8.58
N ASP A 461 -6.61 7.48 9.76
CA ASP A 461 -5.96 8.24 10.84
C ASP A 461 -4.57 8.72 10.42
N ASP A 462 -3.82 7.84 9.75
CA ASP A 462 -2.52 8.07 9.09
C ASP A 462 -2.61 8.89 7.78
N GLY A 463 -3.81 8.98 7.18
CA GLY A 463 -4.05 9.66 5.91
C GLY A 463 -3.90 8.81 4.65
N LEU A 464 -3.66 7.50 4.75
CA LEU A 464 -3.55 6.55 3.62
C LEU A 464 -4.73 6.63 2.63
N PHE A 465 -5.91 7.00 3.11
CA PHE A 465 -7.07 7.28 2.26
C PHE A 465 -8.00 8.37 2.81
N ARG A 466 -8.75 9.01 1.90
CA ARG A 466 -9.90 9.88 2.20
C ARG A 466 -10.99 9.60 1.18
N LEU A 467 -11.87 8.67 1.50
CA LEU A 467 -12.93 8.13 0.64
C LEU A 467 -14.27 8.78 0.98
N GLY A 468 -15.01 9.28 0.00
CA GLY A 468 -16.27 9.99 0.26
C GLY A 468 -16.99 10.23 -1.05
N ASP A 469 -17.41 11.48 -1.31
CA ASP A 469 -17.75 11.85 -2.68
C ASP A 469 -16.53 11.91 -3.61
N GLU A 470 -16.72 12.50 -4.79
CA GLU A 470 -15.70 12.60 -5.83
C GLU A 470 -14.40 13.32 -5.41
N ASN A 471 -14.40 14.06 -4.30
CA ASN A 471 -13.22 14.72 -3.72
C ASN A 471 -12.79 14.10 -2.36
N GLY A 472 -13.47 13.05 -1.91
CA GLY A 472 -13.31 12.47 -0.58
C GLY A 472 -14.05 13.23 0.52
N ASP A 473 -14.89 14.22 0.18
CA ASP A 473 -15.54 15.08 1.16
C ASP A 473 -16.73 14.38 1.84
N VAL A 474 -17.07 14.87 3.04
CA VAL A 474 -18.22 14.42 3.83
C VAL A 474 -19.50 14.71 3.05
N SER A 475 -20.17 13.65 2.59
CA SER A 475 -21.20 13.81 1.56
C SER A 475 -22.21 12.65 1.53
N ASN A 476 -23.33 12.87 0.85
CA ASN A 476 -24.37 11.85 0.62
C ASN A 476 -24.49 11.44 -0.86
N THR A 477 -23.57 11.88 -1.73
CA THR A 477 -23.65 11.68 -3.19
C THR A 477 -22.99 10.40 -3.70
N TRP A 478 -22.07 9.79 -2.93
CA TRP A 478 -21.48 8.47 -3.22
C TRP A 478 -22.45 7.32 -2.89
N SER A 479 -22.00 6.06 -2.96
CA SER A 479 -22.77 4.91 -2.44
C SER A 479 -21.87 3.79 -1.93
N GLU A 480 -20.85 3.42 -2.70
CA GLU A 480 -19.82 2.46 -2.33
C GLU A 480 -18.45 3.03 -2.73
N VAL A 481 -17.47 2.87 -1.85
CA VAL A 481 -16.04 3.22 -2.06
C VAL A 481 -15.19 2.11 -1.43
N SER A 482 -13.95 1.91 -1.88
CA SER A 482 -13.14 0.78 -1.42
C SER A 482 -11.66 1.11 -1.38
N TYR A 483 -10.92 0.39 -0.54
CA TYR A 483 -9.46 0.48 -0.39
C TYR A 483 -8.88 -0.92 -0.22
N THR A 484 -7.68 -1.15 -0.72
CA THR A 484 -6.98 -2.45 -0.70
C THR A 484 -5.72 -2.30 0.12
N PHE A 485 -5.50 -3.20 1.08
CA PHE A 485 -4.45 -3.05 2.09
C PHE A 485 -3.26 -3.93 1.74
N LEU A 486 -2.12 -3.32 1.41
CA LEU A 486 -0.92 -4.04 0.93
C LEU A 486 0.18 -4.25 1.98
N GLU A 487 0.06 -3.64 3.15
CA GLU A 487 1.04 -3.75 4.24
C GLU A 487 0.40 -4.28 5.53
N VAL A 488 1.17 -5.02 6.33
CA VAL A 488 0.70 -5.52 7.64
C VAL A 488 0.68 -4.40 8.68
N GLY A 489 -0.40 -4.30 9.44
CA GLY A 489 -0.57 -3.25 10.43
C GLY A 489 -2.02 -3.06 10.87
N THR A 490 -2.31 -1.95 11.54
CA THR A 490 -3.66 -1.54 11.91
C THR A 490 -3.89 -0.11 11.45
N VAL A 491 -4.78 0.06 10.46
CA VAL A 491 -5.14 1.37 9.90
C VAL A 491 -6.43 1.85 10.53
N GLY A 492 -6.35 2.78 11.48
CA GLY A 492 -7.51 3.48 12.04
C GLY A 492 -8.18 4.36 10.99
N TYR A 493 -9.49 4.57 11.08
CA TYR A 493 -10.21 5.48 10.19
C TYR A 493 -11.46 6.09 10.84
N TYR A 494 -11.89 7.26 10.35
CA TYR A 494 -12.99 8.04 10.91
C TYR A 494 -13.80 8.80 9.85
N CYS A 495 -14.98 9.29 10.23
CA CYS A 495 -15.80 10.21 9.42
C CYS A 495 -15.62 11.64 9.93
N GLU A 496 -15.07 12.56 9.12
CA GLU A 496 -14.60 13.88 9.55
C GLU A 496 -15.66 14.78 10.21
N ALA A 497 -16.96 14.57 9.94
CA ALA A 497 -18.04 15.33 10.56
C ALA A 497 -18.60 14.73 11.87
N HIS A 498 -18.25 13.48 12.18
CA HIS A 498 -18.86 12.71 13.27
C HIS A 498 -17.84 11.97 14.16
N GLY A 499 -16.56 12.05 13.83
CA GLY A 499 -15.45 11.42 14.55
C GLY A 499 -14.12 12.16 14.31
N GLY A 500 -13.02 11.56 14.76
CA GLY A 500 -11.66 12.08 14.64
C GLY A 500 -10.60 10.98 14.77
N PRO A 501 -9.32 11.29 14.46
CA PRO A 501 -8.23 10.33 14.56
C PRO A 501 -8.05 9.77 15.98
N GLY A 502 -7.50 8.56 16.08
CA GLY A 502 -7.31 7.84 17.34
C GLY A 502 -8.58 7.15 17.84
N GLY A 503 -9.48 6.77 16.91
CA GLY A 503 -10.73 6.09 17.24
C GLY A 503 -11.75 6.98 17.96
N VAL A 504 -11.83 8.28 17.64
CA VAL A 504 -12.75 9.22 18.30
C VAL A 504 -14.10 9.24 17.57
N GLY A 505 -15.21 9.02 18.29
CA GLY A 505 -16.57 9.17 17.76
C GLY A 505 -16.89 8.14 16.66
N MET A 506 -17.38 8.61 15.50
CA MET A 506 -17.59 7.76 14.33
C MET A 506 -16.24 7.34 13.72
N ALA A 507 -15.71 6.23 14.21
CA ALA A 507 -14.43 5.65 13.80
C ALA A 507 -14.48 4.11 13.75
N GLY A 508 -13.42 3.52 13.21
CA GLY A 508 -13.20 2.08 13.07
C GLY A 508 -11.72 1.82 12.73
N GLU A 509 -11.37 0.57 12.41
CA GLU A 509 -10.00 0.24 11.97
C GLU A 509 -9.97 -0.96 11.01
N VAL A 510 -8.85 -1.14 10.32
CA VAL A 510 -8.57 -2.32 9.49
C VAL A 510 -7.27 -2.96 9.98
N ILE A 511 -7.37 -4.20 10.47
CA ILE A 511 -6.21 -5.00 10.85
C ILE A 511 -5.79 -5.86 9.67
N VAL A 512 -4.57 -5.66 9.19
CA VAL A 512 -4.01 -6.31 8.02
C VAL A 512 -2.98 -7.34 8.48
N GLN A 513 -3.30 -8.63 8.29
CA GLN A 513 -2.46 -9.74 8.72
C GLN A 513 -1.61 -10.30 7.58
N ALA A 514 -0.45 -10.88 7.92
CA ALA A 514 0.39 -11.56 6.96
C ALA A 514 -0.31 -12.83 6.44
N ALA A 515 -0.39 -13.00 5.12
CA ALA A 515 -0.98 -14.20 4.52
C ALA A 515 -0.24 -15.47 5.01
N PRO A 516 -0.96 -16.53 5.41
CA PRO A 516 -0.36 -17.68 6.08
C PRO A 516 0.62 -18.44 5.18
N THR A 517 1.89 -18.49 5.59
CA THR A 517 2.96 -19.15 4.82
C THR A 517 2.81 -20.68 4.88
N ALA A 518 2.58 -21.31 3.73
CA ALA A 518 2.46 -22.76 3.63
C ALA A 518 3.77 -23.46 4.03
N THR A 519 3.70 -24.32 5.06
CA THR A 519 4.86 -25.10 5.52
C THR A 519 5.19 -26.23 4.53
N PRO A 520 6.41 -26.30 3.97
CA PRO A 520 6.77 -27.32 3.00
C PRO A 520 6.87 -28.70 3.64
N THR A 521 5.95 -29.60 3.29
CA THR A 521 5.96 -31.00 3.74
C THR A 521 7.01 -31.80 2.95
N GLY A 522 7.80 -32.63 3.65
CA GLY A 522 8.97 -33.29 3.10
C GLY A 522 8.69 -34.29 1.96
N THR A 523 9.61 -34.36 0.99
CA THR A 523 9.50 -35.21 -0.21
C THR A 523 9.55 -36.71 0.13
N ALA A 524 8.48 -37.44 -0.23
CA ALA A 524 8.46 -38.90 -0.14
C ALA A 524 9.25 -39.57 -1.28
N THR A 525 10.02 -40.62 -0.96
CA THR A 525 10.78 -41.38 -1.95
C THR A 525 9.88 -42.31 -2.77
N ALA A 526 9.88 -42.16 -4.10
CA ALA A 526 9.08 -43.01 -4.98
C ALA A 526 9.59 -44.47 -4.98
N THR A 527 8.66 -45.41 -4.82
CA THR A 527 8.87 -46.84 -5.08
C THR A 527 7.84 -47.31 -6.09
N THR A 528 8.26 -48.08 -7.09
CA THR A 528 7.42 -48.51 -8.22
C THR A 528 6.45 -49.62 -7.84
N THR A 529 5.19 -49.52 -8.28
CA THR A 529 4.16 -50.57 -8.10
C THR A 529 3.61 -51.03 -9.47
N GLY A 530 3.26 -52.31 -9.57
CA GLY A 530 2.80 -52.95 -10.81
C GLY A 530 1.31 -52.76 -11.16
N THR A 531 0.97 -53.13 -12.40
CA THR A 531 -0.33 -52.92 -13.07
C THR A 531 -1.39 -54.00 -12.71
N PRO A 532 -2.72 -53.69 -12.70
CA PRO A 532 -3.76 -54.56 -12.13
C PRO A 532 -4.60 -55.37 -13.15
N PRO A 533 -5.58 -56.15 -12.67
CA PRO A 533 -6.99 -56.02 -13.13
C PRO A 533 -7.99 -56.04 -11.94
N GLY A 534 -9.29 -55.71 -12.05
CA GLY A 534 -10.17 -55.26 -13.15
C GLY A 534 -11.65 -55.62 -12.87
N SER A 535 -12.64 -55.07 -13.62
CA SER A 535 -14.12 -55.36 -13.52
C SER A 535 -14.87 -54.81 -12.27
N THR A 536 -16.19 -54.47 -12.26
CA THR A 536 -17.21 -54.24 -13.33
C THR A 536 -18.44 -53.41 -12.83
N THR A 537 -19.14 -52.74 -13.77
CA THR A 537 -20.61 -52.46 -13.82
C THR A 537 -21.31 -51.55 -12.77
N GLY A 538 -22.02 -50.50 -13.26
CA GLY A 538 -23.07 -49.76 -12.51
C GLY A 538 -23.62 -48.50 -13.23
N THR A 539 -24.90 -48.48 -13.60
CA THR A 539 -25.63 -47.38 -14.33
C THR A 539 -27.16 -47.67 -14.20
N PRO A 540 -28.14 -46.76 -14.41
CA PRO A 540 -28.16 -45.33 -14.82
C PRO A 540 -28.70 -44.42 -13.66
N THR A 541 -29.33 -43.23 -13.76
CA THR A 541 -30.01 -42.47 -14.85
C THR A 541 -30.11 -40.97 -14.54
N ALA A 542 -29.92 -40.09 -15.55
CA ALA A 542 -30.50 -38.75 -15.62
C ALA A 542 -30.55 -38.24 -17.09
N THR A 543 -31.53 -37.41 -17.44
CA THR A 543 -31.84 -36.97 -18.83
C THR A 543 -31.52 -35.47 -19.02
N PRO A 544 -31.03 -35.01 -20.19
CA PRO A 544 -30.38 -33.69 -20.31
C PRO A 544 -31.31 -32.54 -20.73
N THR A 545 -30.83 -31.31 -20.47
CA THR A 545 -31.27 -30.07 -21.13
C THR A 545 -30.10 -29.49 -21.92
N VAL A 546 -30.35 -28.98 -23.14
CA VAL A 546 -29.29 -28.56 -24.07
C VAL A 546 -29.46 -27.09 -24.47
N THR A 547 -28.38 -26.31 -24.43
CA THR A 547 -28.27 -24.96 -25.03
C THR A 547 -26.82 -24.80 -25.50
N PRO A 548 -26.55 -24.26 -26.71
CA PRO A 548 -25.38 -24.70 -27.48
C PRO A 548 -24.06 -23.98 -27.14
N THR A 549 -22.97 -24.75 -27.21
CA THR A 549 -21.61 -24.23 -27.29
C THR A 549 -21.29 -23.65 -28.68
N THR A 550 -20.79 -22.42 -28.73
CA THR A 550 -20.01 -21.90 -29.86
C THR A 550 -18.53 -22.04 -29.55
N THR A 551 -17.93 -23.19 -29.93
CA THR A 551 -16.48 -23.41 -29.81
C THR A 551 -15.71 -22.56 -30.83
N GLY A 552 -15.32 -21.35 -30.42
CA GLY A 552 -14.44 -20.46 -31.18
C GLY A 552 -13.19 -20.11 -30.37
N THR A 553 -12.09 -20.81 -30.60
CA THR A 553 -10.79 -20.52 -29.96
C THR A 553 -10.26 -19.16 -30.43
N PRO A 554 -10.04 -18.17 -29.54
CA PRO A 554 -9.37 -16.93 -29.91
C PRO A 554 -7.88 -17.19 -30.17
N PRO A 555 -7.25 -16.51 -31.15
CA PRO A 555 -5.82 -16.71 -31.42
C PRO A 555 -4.93 -16.14 -30.30
N SER A 556 -3.77 -16.76 -30.11
CA SER A 556 -2.78 -16.42 -29.08
C SER A 556 -1.98 -15.16 -29.43
N SER A 557 -2.64 -13.99 -29.45
CA SER A 557 -1.98 -12.69 -29.68
C SER A 557 -2.71 -11.47 -29.09
N ALA A 558 -3.60 -11.66 -28.10
CA ALA A 558 -4.26 -10.55 -27.39
C ALA A 558 -3.41 -10.11 -26.19
N ALA A 559 -3.25 -8.79 -26.00
CA ALA A 559 -2.60 -8.24 -24.81
C ALA A 559 -3.64 -8.09 -23.67
N ASN A 560 -3.26 -8.48 -22.45
CA ASN A 560 -4.08 -8.27 -21.26
C ASN A 560 -4.10 -6.78 -20.88
N LYS A 561 -5.05 -6.05 -21.47
CA LYS A 561 -5.34 -4.65 -21.16
C LYS A 561 -6.67 -4.54 -20.45
N LEU A 562 -6.67 -3.98 -19.26
CA LEU A 562 -7.91 -3.57 -18.61
C LEU A 562 -8.41 -2.29 -19.28
N TYR A 563 -9.46 -2.42 -20.08
CA TYR A 563 -10.22 -1.32 -20.66
C TYR A 563 -11.48 -1.10 -19.82
N LEU A 564 -11.59 0.04 -19.12
CA LEU A 564 -12.86 0.45 -18.51
C LEU A 564 -13.71 1.15 -19.59
N PRO A 565 -14.97 0.72 -19.82
CA PRO A 565 -15.78 1.24 -20.93
C PRO A 565 -16.42 2.60 -20.62
N TYR A 566 -16.31 3.51 -21.58
CA TYR A 566 -17.02 4.79 -21.61
C TYR A 566 -18.55 4.59 -21.71
N ILE A 567 -19.29 5.13 -20.73
CA ILE A 567 -20.78 5.15 -20.76
C ILE A 567 -21.25 6.55 -21.15
N GLN A 568 -21.82 6.68 -22.34
CA GLN A 568 -22.36 7.95 -22.83
C GLN A 568 -23.89 8.00 -22.69
N GLN A 569 -24.39 8.82 -21.75
CA GLN A 569 -25.82 9.18 -21.68
C GLN A 569 -26.05 10.59 -22.24
N GLY A 570 -26.04 10.69 -23.57
CA GLY A 570 -26.35 11.93 -24.29
C GLY A 570 -25.24 12.99 -24.26
N ASN A 571 -25.63 14.26 -24.15
CA ASN A 571 -24.73 15.42 -24.21
C ASN A 571 -24.07 15.78 -22.86
N GLN A 572 -24.31 15.01 -21.80
CA GLN A 572 -23.63 15.19 -20.52
C GLN A 572 -22.55 14.12 -20.36
N VAL A 573 -21.36 14.53 -19.94
CA VAL A 573 -20.21 13.65 -19.75
C VAL A 573 -19.92 13.56 -18.26
N THR A 574 -20.32 12.45 -17.65
CA THR A 574 -19.87 12.11 -16.30
C THR A 574 -18.37 11.85 -16.36
N ALA A 575 -17.58 12.67 -15.67
CA ALA A 575 -16.13 12.53 -15.68
C ALA A 575 -15.73 11.26 -14.92
N LEU A 576 -15.17 10.27 -15.63
CA LEU A 576 -14.59 9.10 -14.98
C LEU A 576 -13.39 9.55 -14.15
N ARG A 577 -13.46 9.37 -12.84
CA ARG A 577 -12.31 9.52 -11.92
C ARG A 577 -11.76 8.12 -11.65
N VAL A 578 -10.44 7.98 -11.70
CA VAL A 578 -9.73 6.75 -11.35
C VAL A 578 -8.74 7.08 -10.25
N THR A 579 -8.95 6.52 -9.06
CA THR A 579 -7.96 6.50 -7.98
C THR A 579 -7.26 5.16 -7.99
N ILE A 580 -5.95 5.15 -7.88
CA ILE A 580 -5.14 3.93 -7.76
C ILE A 580 -4.18 4.12 -6.57
N THR A 581 -4.34 3.33 -5.52
CA THR A 581 -3.34 3.22 -4.47
C THR A 581 -2.34 2.13 -4.82
N ASP A 582 -1.07 2.32 -4.48
CA ASP A 582 0.00 1.31 -4.47
C ASP A 582 0.13 0.52 -5.78
N ILE A 583 0.12 1.25 -6.88
CA ILE A 583 0.21 0.69 -8.23
C ILE A 583 1.53 -0.07 -8.44
N GLY A 584 1.47 -1.38 -8.71
CA GLY A 584 2.63 -2.20 -9.06
C GLY A 584 2.58 -2.67 -10.51
N ILE A 585 3.29 -1.99 -11.42
CA ILE A 585 3.37 -2.40 -12.84
C ILE A 585 4.80 -2.35 -13.36
N ALA A 586 5.24 -3.46 -13.95
CA ALA A 586 6.54 -3.55 -14.62
C ALA A 586 6.53 -4.35 -15.92
N GLY A 587 7.43 -3.98 -16.83
CA GLY A 587 7.72 -4.68 -18.09
C GLY A 587 6.88 -4.26 -19.30
N GLU A 588 6.97 -5.02 -20.41
CA GLU A 588 6.23 -4.70 -21.63
C GLU A 588 4.79 -5.26 -21.63
N ASN A 589 3.85 -4.48 -22.18
CA ASN A 589 2.47 -4.83 -22.58
C ASN A 589 1.35 -4.73 -21.51
N TYR A 590 1.64 -4.44 -20.24
CA TYR A 590 0.63 -4.23 -19.19
C TYR A 590 0.04 -2.81 -19.19
N ALA A 591 -0.70 -2.46 -20.25
CA ALA A 591 -1.31 -1.14 -20.37
C ALA A 591 -2.76 -1.11 -19.86
N ILE A 592 -2.98 -0.53 -18.67
CA ILE A 592 -4.32 -0.11 -18.21
C ILE A 592 -4.77 1.09 -19.08
N ALA A 593 -6.00 1.08 -19.59
CA ALA A 593 -6.44 2.05 -20.59
C ALA A 593 -7.85 2.61 -20.31
N PHE A 594 -7.91 3.93 -20.09
CA PHE A 594 -9.14 4.73 -19.95
C PHE A 594 -9.31 5.59 -21.21
N GLN A 595 -10.52 5.65 -21.79
CA GLN A 595 -10.79 6.31 -23.09
C GLN A 595 -12.09 7.09 -23.11
#